data_AF-A0AAX0KU51-F1
#
_entry.id   AF-A0AAX0KU51-F1
#
_cell.length_a   1.000
_cell.length_b   1.000
_cell.length_c   1.000
_cell.angle_alpha   90.00
_cell.angle_beta   90.00
_cell.angle_gamma   90.00
#
_symmetry.space_group_name_H-M   'P 1'
#
loop_
_entity.id
_entity.type
_entity.pdbx_description
1 polymer ?
#
loop_
_entity_poly.entity_id
_entity_poly.type
_entity_poly.pdbx_seq_one_letter_code
_entity_poly.pdbx_strand_id
1 'polypeptide(L)'
;MEYKRVLSGIIFVNRNGLRRCDAPAAYGPNKTLYSRWRRRSEKGIFARMMSGLASEHGGEKAVMIDATYLKAHRTATSMAAKKGCVAV
;
A
#
# COMPACT_ATOMS: atom_id res chain seq x y z
N MET A 1 5.88 18.07 11.03
CA MET A 1 5.33 16.74 10.71
C MET A 1 6.43 15.71 10.91
N GLU A 2 6.25 14.75 11.81
CA GLU A 2 7.30 13.81 12.22
C GLU A 2 7.70 12.84 11.10
N TYR A 3 9.00 12.63 10.89
CA TYR A 3 9.54 11.75 9.83
C TYR A 3 9.06 10.29 9.96
N LYS A 4 8.95 9.80 11.21
CA LYS A 4 8.54 8.42 11.52
C LYS A 4 7.13 8.13 11.03
N ARG A 5 6.18 9.03 11.32
CA ARG A 5 4.78 8.95 10.87
C ARG A 5 4.64 8.82 9.35
N VAL A 6 5.38 9.63 8.59
CA VAL A 6 5.37 9.58 7.11
C VAL A 6 5.97 8.27 6.60
N LEU A 7 7.05 7.79 7.23
CA LEU A 7 7.66 6.51 6.87
C LEU A 7 6.70 5.34 7.17
N SER A 8 6.04 5.33 8.32
CA SER A 8 5.00 4.34 8.67
C SER A 8 3.86 4.34 7.65
N GLY A 9 3.39 5.52 7.21
CA GLY A 9 2.37 5.61 6.17
C GLY A 9 2.83 5.07 4.82
N ILE A 10 4.10 5.28 4.46
CA ILE A 10 4.66 4.73 3.22
C ILE A 10 4.68 3.21 3.27
N ILE A 11 5.13 2.64 4.39
CA ILE A 11 5.19 1.18 4.61
C ILE A 11 3.77 0.59 4.63
N PHE A 12 2.83 1.23 5.33
CA PHE A 12 1.43 0.80 5.40
C PHE A 12 0.80 0.67 4.01
N VAL A 13 0.94 1.70 3.17
CA VAL A 13 0.39 1.67 1.81
C VAL A 13 1.03 0.56 0.97
N ASN A 14 2.36 0.41 1.04
CA ASN A 14 3.08 -0.61 0.27
C ASN A 14 2.72 -2.03 0.71
N ARG A 15 2.59 -2.26 2.03
CA ARG A 15 2.27 -3.57 2.60
C ARG A 15 0.87 -4.04 2.23
N ASN A 16 -0.09 -3.12 2.14
CA ASN A 16 -1.49 -3.43 1.87
C ASN A 16 -1.90 -3.26 0.40
N GLY A 17 -0.98 -2.85 -0.50
CA GLY A 17 -1.29 -2.62 -1.91
C GLY A 17 -2.31 -1.49 -2.15
N LEU A 18 -2.46 -0.56 -1.19
CA LEU A 18 -3.48 0.49 -1.25
C LEU A 18 -3.10 1.57 -2.26
N ARG A 19 -4.10 2.28 -2.77
CA ARG A 19 -3.83 3.54 -3.47
C ARG A 19 -3.34 4.54 -2.44
N ARG A 20 -2.36 5.38 -2.82
CA ARG A 20 -1.81 6.42 -1.94
C ARG A 20 -2.88 7.36 -1.39
N CYS A 21 -3.98 7.56 -2.12
CA CYS A 21 -5.10 8.40 -1.70
C CYS A 21 -5.89 7.83 -0.51
N ASP A 22 -5.83 6.51 -0.33
CA ASP A 22 -6.61 5.78 0.66
C ASP A 22 -5.82 5.60 1.97
N ALA A 23 -4.62 6.20 2.07
CA ALA A 23 -3.83 6.17 3.28
C ALA A 23 -4.54 6.97 4.39
N PRO A 24 -4.55 6.47 5.64
CA PRO A 24 -5.11 7.21 6.76
C PRO A 24 -4.48 8.60 6.91
N ALA A 25 -5.31 9.63 7.14
CA ALA A 25 -4.87 11.01 7.33
C ALA A 25 -3.89 11.16 8.51
N ALA A 26 -3.91 10.22 9.46
CA ALA A 26 -2.95 10.12 10.55
C ALA A 26 -1.50 10.07 10.07
N TYR A 27 -1.22 9.53 8.88
CA TYR A 27 0.13 9.47 8.30
C TYR A 27 0.57 10.74 7.56
N GLY A 28 -0.34 11.72 7.42
CA GLY A 28 -0.12 12.96 6.71
C GLY A 28 -0.64 12.92 5.26
N PRO A 29 -0.47 14.04 4.52
CA PRO A 29 -1.04 14.18 3.18
C PRO A 29 -0.53 13.15 2.18
N ASN A 30 -1.42 12.62 1.35
CA ASN A 30 -1.12 11.58 0.37
C ASN A 30 0.00 11.98 -0.62
N LYS A 31 0.02 13.25 -1.05
CA LYS A 31 1.09 13.80 -1.90
C LYS A 31 2.46 13.79 -1.21
N THR A 32 2.49 13.97 0.12
CA THR A 32 3.71 13.91 0.92
C THR A 32 4.25 12.49 0.99
N LEU A 33 3.38 11.49 1.19
CA LEU A 33 3.77 10.07 1.15
C LEU A 33 4.43 9.72 -0.19
N TYR A 34 3.81 10.09 -1.30
CA TYR A 34 4.34 9.81 -2.64
C TYR A 34 5.66 10.52 -2.92
N SER A 35 5.73 11.85 -2.73
CA SER A 35 6.95 12.62 -3.02
C SER A 35 8.15 12.21 -2.17
N ARG A 36 7.91 11.86 -0.90
CA ARG A 36 8.96 11.34 0.00
C ARG A 36 9.41 9.94 -0.41
N TRP A 37 8.47 9.06 -0.74
CA TRP A 37 8.80 7.72 -1.23
C TRP A 37 9.61 7.80 -2.53
N ARG A 38 9.18 8.61 -3.51
CA ARG A 38 9.88 8.79 -4.79
C ARG A 38 11.31 9.29 -4.59
N ARG A 39 11.49 10.38 -3.84
CA ARG A 39 12.83 10.96 -3.57
C ARG A 39 13.78 9.99 -2.86
N ARG A 40 13.26 9.11 -1.98
CA ARG A 40 14.09 8.11 -1.30
C ARG A 40 14.38 6.90 -2.19
N SER A 41 13.44 6.52 -3.05
CA SER A 41 13.61 5.43 -4.02
C SER A 41 14.66 5.81 -5.07
N GLU A 42 14.61 7.04 -5.61
CA GLU A 42 15.61 7.58 -6.53
C GLU A 42 17.01 7.63 -5.92
N LYS A 43 17.10 7.84 -4.60
CA LYS A 43 18.37 7.81 -3.85
C LYS A 43 18.81 6.40 -3.43
N GLY A 44 18.06 5.36 -3.78
CA GLY A 44 18.36 3.98 -3.38
C GLY A 44 18.27 3.72 -1.87
N ILE A 45 17.66 4.62 -1.09
CA ILE A 45 17.63 4.52 0.38
C ILE A 45 16.87 3.27 0.82
N PHE A 46 15.75 2.97 0.17
CA PHE A 46 14.99 1.75 0.47
C PHE A 46 15.77 0.50 0.13
N ALA A 47 16.44 0.45 -1.03
CA ALA A 47 17.28 -0.67 -1.40
C ALA A 47 18.40 -0.90 -0.37
N ARG A 48 19.13 0.16 0.01
CA ARG A 48 20.19 0.09 1.02
C ARG A 48 19.68 -0.39 2.38
N MET A 49 18.51 0.08 2.81
CA MET A 49 17.89 -0.33 4.06
C MET A 49 17.51 -1.82 4.03
N MET A 50 16.88 -2.29 2.95
CA MET A 50 16.53 -3.70 2.78
C MET A 50 17.76 -4.59 2.69
N SER A 51 18.82 -4.15 2.00
CA SER A 51 20.09 -4.89 1.94
C SER A 51 20.74 -4.99 3.33
N GLY A 52 20.73 -3.93 4.13
CA GLY A 52 21.21 -3.97 5.51
C GLY A 52 20.43 -4.95 6.38
N LEU A 53 19.09 -4.88 6.33
CA LEU A 53 18.21 -5.81 7.06
C LEU A 53 18.42 -7.27 6.62
N ALA A 54 18.58 -7.52 5.31
CA ALA A 54 18.84 -8.85 4.78
C ALA A 54 20.23 -9.38 5.17
N SER A 55 21.23 -8.50 5.33
CA SER A 55 22.60 -8.89 5.69
C SER A 55 22.74 -9.32 7.16
N GLU A 56 21.92 -8.78 8.07
CA GLU A 56 21.90 -9.18 9.48
C GLU A 56 21.13 -10.51 9.70
N HIS A 57 20.21 -10.86 8.81
CA HIS A 57 19.43 -12.10 8.85
C HIS A 57 20.04 -13.18 7.95
N GLY A 58 21.19 -13.73 8.34
CA GLY A 58 21.83 -14.88 7.67
C GLY A 58 21.06 -16.22 7.74
N GLY A 59 19.77 -16.24 8.08
CA GLY A 59 19.03 -17.51 8.24
C GLY A 59 17.53 -17.45 8.55
N GLU A 60 16.94 -16.29 8.86
CA GLU A 60 15.53 -16.25 9.30
C GLU A 60 14.58 -15.76 8.19
N LYS A 61 13.80 -16.73 7.69
CA LYS A 61 12.60 -16.63 6.83
C LYS A 61 12.52 -15.36 5.97
N ALA A 62 13.10 -15.44 4.77
CA ALA A 62 12.68 -14.62 3.65
C ALA A 62 11.18 -14.81 3.39
N VAL A 63 10.34 -13.96 3.99
CA VAL A 63 8.91 -13.94 3.70
C VAL A 63 8.74 -13.33 2.32
N MET A 64 8.63 -14.18 1.31
CA MET A 64 8.26 -13.77 -0.04
C MET A 64 6.88 -13.09 0.04
N ILE A 65 6.82 -11.80 -0.31
CA ILE A 65 5.54 -11.12 -0.48
C ILE A 65 5.06 -11.47 -1.89
N ASP A 66 4.20 -12.49 -1.99
CA ASP A 66 3.38 -12.67 -3.20
C ASP A 66 2.23 -11.66 -3.16
N ALA A 67 2.14 -10.82 -4.18
CA ALA A 67 1.05 -9.86 -4.32
C ALA A 67 0.00 -10.48 -5.24
N THR A 68 -1.13 -10.91 -4.68
CA THR A 68 -2.27 -11.37 -5.49
C THR A 68 -2.94 -10.15 -6.14
N TYR A 69 -2.58 -9.85 -7.39
CA TYR A 69 -3.23 -8.79 -8.17
C TYR A 69 -4.57 -9.28 -8.73
N LEU A 70 -5.68 -8.90 -8.07
CA LEU A 70 -7.02 -9.11 -8.62
C LEU A 70 -7.39 -7.92 -9.52
N LYS A 71 -7.40 -8.14 -10.84
CA LYS A 71 -7.87 -7.14 -11.82
C LYS A 71 -9.38 -6.97 -11.66
N ALA A 72 -9.83 -5.94 -10.95
CA ALA A 72 -11.25 -5.59 -10.91
C ALA A 72 -11.69 -5.09 -12.30
N HIS A 73 -12.52 -5.89 -13.00
CA HIS A 73 -13.13 -5.49 -14.26
C HIS A 73 -14.23 -4.46 -13.98
N ARG A 74 -14.19 -3.29 -14.62
CA ARG A 74 -15.15 -2.18 -14.47
C ARG A 74 -16.61 -2.61 -14.74
N THR A 75 -16.82 -3.74 -15.39
CA THR A 75 -18.13 -4.23 -15.84
C THR A 75 -18.73 -5.34 -14.96
N ALA A 76 -18.19 -5.61 -13.76
CA ALA A 76 -18.78 -6.60 -12.84
C ALA A 76 -19.91 -6.03 -11.96
N THR A 77 -20.19 -4.73 -12.00
CA THR A 77 -21.33 -4.12 -11.30
C THR A 77 -22.49 -3.87 -12.26
N SER A 78 -23.20 -4.94 -12.64
CA SER A 78 -24.60 -4.85 -13.08
C SER A 78 -25.46 -5.84 -12.28
N MET A 79 -25.33 -5.82 -10.95
CA MET A 79 -26.41 -6.30 -10.09
C MET A 79 -27.47 -5.20 -10.05
N ALA A 80 -28.38 -5.23 -11.03
CA ALA A 80 -29.66 -4.59 -10.86
C ALA A 80 -30.26 -5.15 -9.56
N ALA A 81 -30.49 -4.30 -8.56
CA ALA A 81 -31.30 -4.70 -7.42
C ALA A 81 -32.66 -5.12 -7.97
N LYS A 82 -32.94 -6.43 -8.02
CA LYS A 82 -34.31 -6.93 -8.15
C LYS A 82 -35.03 -6.49 -6.87
N LYS A 83 -35.59 -5.29 -6.91
CA LYS A 83 -36.53 -4.80 -5.90
C LYS A 83 -37.73 -5.74 -5.99
N GLY A 84 -37.88 -6.59 -4.99
CA GLY A 84 -39.04 -7.48 -4.87
C GLY A 84 -40.32 -6.66 -4.98
N CYS A 85 -41.21 -7.15 -5.84
CA CYS A 85 -42.58 -6.69 -5.98
C CYS A 85 -43.27 -6.69 -4.59
N VAL A 86 -43.87 -5.56 -4.23
CA VAL A 86 -44.85 -5.49 -3.14
C VAL A 86 -46.14 -6.09 -3.69
N ALA A 87 -46.57 -7.23 -3.13
CA ALA A 87 -47.94 -7.68 -3.25
C ALA A 87 -48.78 -6.89 -2.23
N VAL A 88 -49.76 -6.15 -2.73
CA VAL A 88 -50.97 -5.73 -2.00
C VAL A 88 -52.08 -6.68 -2.41
#